data_AF-A0A957NJW9-F1
#
_entry.id   AF-A0A957NJW9-F1
#
_cell.length_a   1.000
_cell.length_b   1.000
_cell.length_c   1.000
_cell.angle_alpha   90.00
_cell.angle_beta   90.00
_cell.angle_gamma   90.00
#
_symmetry.space_group_name_H-M   'P 1'
#
loop_
_entity.id
_entity.type
_entity.pdbx_description
1 polymer ?
#
loop_
_entity_poly.entity_id
_entity_poly.type
_entity_poly.pdbx_seq_one_letter_code
_entity_poly.pdbx_strand_id
1 'polypeptide(L)'
;QPNIPLVSYRAFRFPWQGFPAEPPILMPQAENGATVLYYSWNGATNIASYRVEAANTPEAGQTIATQDKSGFEERTVIADADAQQYCLYRVTPIDTAGAAQRSSGWQMAQRCIKQRLYLPLMAAAE
;
A
#
# COMPACT_ATOMS: atom_id res chain seq x y z
N GLN A 1 45.58 30.31 16.21
CA GLN A 1 44.47 29.35 15.96
C GLN A 1 43.89 29.65 14.60
N PRO A 2 43.62 28.66 13.73
CA PRO A 2 43.04 28.93 12.42
C PRO A 2 41.56 29.30 12.55
N ASN A 3 41.13 30.29 11.78
CA ASN A 3 39.78 30.82 11.78
C ASN A 3 38.89 29.94 10.89
N ILE A 4 38.05 29.09 11.48
CA ILE A 4 37.14 28.20 10.74
C ILE A 4 35.86 29.01 10.41
N PRO A 5 35.48 29.17 9.12
CA PRO A 5 34.25 29.88 8.78
C PRO A 5 33.03 29.10 9.26
N LEU A 6 32.17 29.77 10.02
CA LEU A 6 30.84 29.29 10.39
C LEU A 6 29.86 29.60 9.26
N VAL A 7 29.20 28.57 8.75
CA VAL A 7 28.15 28.70 7.72
C VAL A 7 26.79 28.50 8.39
N SER A 8 25.89 29.47 8.22
CA SER A 8 24.48 29.35 8.58
C SER A 8 23.61 29.41 7.33
N TYR A 9 22.57 28.58 7.27
CA TYR A 9 21.53 28.67 6.25
C TYR A 9 20.18 28.97 6.92
N ARG A 10 19.25 29.55 6.17
CA ARG A 10 17.85 29.75 6.58
C ARG A 10 16.95 29.11 5.53
N ALA A 11 15.99 28.30 5.97
CA ALA A 11 14.95 27.74 5.14
C ALA A 11 13.59 28.34 5.54
N PHE A 12 12.73 28.57 4.56
CA PHE A 12 11.37 29.05 4.76
C PHE A 12 10.39 27.94 4.37
N ARG A 13 9.35 27.74 5.19
CA ARG A 13 8.27 26.81 4.88
C ARG A 13 7.14 27.59 4.21
N PHE A 14 6.64 27.03 3.12
CA PHE A 14 5.44 27.50 2.44
C PHE A 14 4.40 26.37 2.46
N PRO A 15 3.10 26.69 2.27
CA PRO A 15 2.11 25.66 1.96
C PRO A 15 2.60 24.90 0.72
N TRP A 16 2.85 23.61 0.88
CA TRP A 16 3.32 22.76 -0.19
C TRP A 16 2.29 21.67 -0.44
N GLN A 17 1.94 21.52 -1.72
CA GLN A 17 1.11 20.42 -2.19
C GLN A 17 1.92 19.59 -3.18
N GLY A 18 2.03 18.30 -2.91
CA GLY A 18 2.74 17.37 -3.76
C GLY A 18 1.80 16.44 -4.52
N PHE A 19 2.14 16.22 -5.79
CA PHE A 19 1.39 15.40 -6.74
C PHE A 19 2.36 14.40 -7.40
N PRO A 20 2.68 13.29 -6.72
CA PRO A 20 3.63 12.32 -7.27
C PRO A 20 3.11 11.72 -8.58
N ALA A 21 4.01 11.51 -9.55
CA ALA A 21 3.67 10.84 -10.80
C ALA A 21 3.40 9.34 -10.57
N GLU A 22 4.22 8.71 -9.73
CA GLU A 22 4.12 7.30 -9.36
C GLU A 22 2.91 7.04 -8.46
N PRO A 23 2.27 5.85 -8.54
CA PRO A 23 1.24 5.44 -7.59
C PRO A 23 1.80 5.15 -6.19
N PRO A 24 0.93 4.95 -5.18
CA PRO A 24 1.34 4.39 -3.90
C PRO A 24 1.97 3.00 -4.07
N ILE A 25 2.91 2.68 -3.18
CA ILE A 25 3.48 1.35 -3.05
C ILE A 25 2.70 0.59 -1.97
N LEU A 26 2.40 -0.68 -2.24
CA LEU A 26 1.73 -1.60 -1.33
C LEU A 26 2.61 -2.84 -1.11
N MET A 27 2.66 -3.33 0.12
CA MET A 27 3.36 -4.55 0.51
C MET A 27 2.50 -5.38 1.47
N PRO A 28 1.92 -6.50 1.02
CA PRO A 28 1.26 -7.46 1.89
C PRO A 28 2.26 -8.31 2.69
N GLN A 29 2.07 -8.40 4.00
CA GLN A 29 2.89 -9.20 4.91
C GLN A 29 2.00 -10.15 5.74
N ALA A 30 2.41 -11.41 5.88
CA ALA A 30 1.74 -12.34 6.78
C ALA A 30 2.24 -12.14 8.23
N GLU A 31 1.33 -11.88 9.17
CA GLU A 31 1.64 -11.69 10.58
C GLU A 31 0.58 -12.37 11.46
N ASN A 32 0.97 -13.30 12.32
CA ASN A 32 0.07 -13.95 13.30
C ASN A 32 -1.27 -14.47 12.72
N GLY A 33 -1.24 -15.06 11.52
CA GLY A 33 -2.45 -15.55 10.82
C GLY A 33 -3.22 -14.46 10.05
N ALA A 34 -2.91 -13.18 10.23
CA ALA A 34 -3.48 -12.09 9.46
C ALA A 34 -2.63 -11.74 8.23
N THR A 35 -3.22 -11.00 7.30
CA THR A 35 -2.48 -10.27 6.26
C THR A 35 -2.45 -8.79 6.62
N VAL A 36 -1.29 -8.24 6.90
CA VAL A 36 -1.08 -6.81 7.16
C VAL A 36 -0.62 -6.16 5.86
N LEU A 37 -1.37 -5.16 5.42
CA LEU A 37 -1.09 -4.38 4.22
C LEU A 37 -0.36 -3.10 4.66
N TYR A 38 0.93 -2.98 4.34
CA TYR A 38 1.68 -1.75 4.52
C TYR A 38 1.71 -0.98 3.21
N TYR A 39 1.44 0.33 3.24
CA TYR A 39 1.49 1.15 2.04
C TYR A 39 1.83 2.61 2.34
N SER A 40 2.50 3.23 1.38
CA SER A 40 2.93 4.61 1.47
C SER A 40 2.84 5.28 0.10
N TRP A 41 2.71 6.60 0.12
CA TRP A 41 2.75 7.40 -1.11
C TRP A 41 3.59 8.65 -0.90
N ASN A 42 4.88 8.51 -1.20
CA ASN A 42 5.84 9.57 -0.93
C ASN A 42 5.54 10.80 -1.78
N GLY A 43 5.35 11.91 -1.09
CA GLY A 43 5.14 13.20 -1.70
C GLY A 43 3.68 13.56 -1.98
N ALA A 44 2.72 12.67 -1.76
CA ALA A 44 1.30 13.00 -1.89
C ALA A 44 0.78 13.64 -0.60
N THR A 45 0.25 14.86 -0.70
CA THR A 45 -0.14 15.64 0.49
C THR A 45 -1.62 15.93 0.63
N ASN A 46 -2.46 15.73 -0.39
CA ASN A 46 -3.90 16.00 -0.31
C ASN A 46 -4.76 14.74 -0.15
N ILE A 47 -4.17 13.66 0.36
CA ILE A 47 -4.88 12.39 0.53
C ILE A 47 -5.60 12.37 1.86
N ALA A 48 -6.89 12.07 1.83
CA ALA A 48 -7.73 11.95 3.02
C ALA A 48 -7.77 10.51 3.53
N SER A 49 -7.89 9.53 2.63
CA SER A 49 -7.97 8.12 2.99
C SER A 49 -7.46 7.21 1.89
N TYR A 50 -7.34 5.93 2.20
CA TYR A 50 -7.01 4.87 1.27
C TYR A 50 -8.14 3.85 1.26
N ARG A 51 -8.71 3.62 0.09
CA ARG A 51 -9.64 2.52 -0.15
C ARG A 51 -8.84 1.24 -0.40
N VAL A 52 -9.08 0.23 0.42
CA VAL A 52 -8.41 -1.07 0.34
C VAL A 52 -9.29 -2.02 -0.44
N GLU A 53 -8.74 -2.59 -1.49
CA GLU A 53 -9.42 -3.48 -2.41
C GLU A 53 -8.78 -4.87 -2.40
N ALA A 54 -9.60 -5.90 -2.55
CA ALA A 54 -9.13 -7.28 -2.64
C ALA A 54 -9.83 -8.05 -3.77
N ALA A 55 -9.12 -9.03 -4.32
CA ALA A 55 -9.56 -9.83 -5.45
C ALA A 55 -8.89 -11.21 -5.47
N ASN A 56 -9.44 -12.12 -6.27
CA ASN A 56 -8.78 -13.37 -6.64
C ASN A 56 -8.21 -13.35 -8.06
N THR A 57 -8.63 -12.38 -8.87
CA THR A 57 -8.09 -12.12 -10.21
C THR A 57 -7.92 -10.59 -10.37
N PRO A 58 -6.95 -10.11 -11.16
CA PRO A 58 -6.62 -8.68 -11.22
C PRO A 58 -7.65 -7.82 -11.96
N GLU A 59 -8.69 -8.41 -12.57
CA GLU A 59 -9.68 -7.71 -13.39
C GLU A 59 -10.75 -6.99 -12.56
N ALA A 60 -11.12 -7.53 -11.38
CA ALA A 60 -12.19 -6.98 -10.55
C ALA A 60 -11.89 -7.11 -9.06
N GLY A 61 -11.67 -5.96 -8.42
CA GLY A 61 -11.52 -5.82 -6.97
C GLY A 61 -12.81 -5.39 -6.30
N GLN A 62 -13.03 -5.87 -5.07
CA GLN A 62 -14.04 -5.31 -4.18
C GLN A 62 -13.38 -4.53 -3.05
N THR A 63 -14.05 -3.47 -2.59
CA THR A 63 -13.59 -2.72 -1.43
C THR A 63 -13.85 -3.52 -0.17
N ILE A 64 -12.81 -3.73 0.63
CA ILE A 64 -12.88 -4.49 1.88
C ILE A 64 -12.61 -3.63 3.11
N ALA A 65 -11.96 -2.47 2.95
CA ALA A 65 -11.74 -1.52 4.03
C ALA A 65 -11.48 -0.11 3.49
N THR A 66 -11.57 0.87 4.38
CA THR A 66 -11.10 2.24 4.18
C THR A 66 -10.22 2.62 5.36
N GLN A 67 -9.03 3.16 5.09
CA GLN A 67 -8.08 3.60 6.10
C GLN A 67 -7.84 5.11 5.96
N ASP A 68 -8.20 5.88 6.97
CA ASP A 68 -7.90 7.31 7.02
C ASP A 68 -6.39 7.54 7.05
N LYS A 69 -5.94 8.58 6.35
CA LYS A 69 -4.53 8.97 6.35
C LYS A 69 -4.20 9.68 7.65
N SER A 70 -3.24 9.16 8.38
CA SER A 70 -2.77 9.66 9.68
C SER A 70 -1.28 10.05 9.67
N GLY A 71 -0.51 9.57 8.69
CA GLY A 71 0.92 9.78 8.64
C GLY A 71 1.55 9.54 7.27
N PHE A 72 2.84 9.20 7.28
CA PHE A 72 3.62 8.95 6.08
C PHE A 72 3.31 7.57 5.47
N GLU A 73 3.28 6.56 6.32
CA GLU A 73 2.95 5.18 6.00
C GLU A 73 1.67 4.81 6.75
N GLU A 74 0.81 4.05 6.07
CA GLU A 74 -0.41 3.51 6.64
C GLU A 74 -0.35 1.99 6.62
N ARG A 75 -1.18 1.40 7.48
CA ARG A 75 -1.38 -0.04 7.50
C ARG A 75 -2.85 -0.40 7.67
N THR A 76 -3.27 -1.47 7.01
CA THR A 76 -4.57 -2.11 7.23
C THR A 76 -4.36 -3.57 7.57
N VAL A 77 -4.99 -4.05 8.65
CA VAL A 77 -4.96 -5.46 9.05
C VAL A 77 -6.18 -6.17 8.48
N ILE A 78 -5.95 -7.23 7.70
CA ILE A 78 -7.00 -8.12 7.20
C ILE A 78 -6.98 -9.38 8.08
N ALA A 79 -8.06 -9.58 8.83
CA ALA A 79 -8.21 -10.72 9.75
C ALA A 79 -8.17 -12.06 8.99
N ASP A 80 -7.74 -13.13 9.65
CA ASP A 80 -7.43 -14.43 9.01
C ASP A 80 -8.58 -14.98 8.13
N ALA A 81 -9.81 -14.97 8.64
CA ALA A 81 -10.98 -15.47 7.89
C ALA A 81 -11.16 -14.75 6.53
N ASP A 82 -11.06 -13.42 6.53
CA ASP A 82 -11.16 -12.60 5.31
C ASP A 82 -9.88 -12.66 4.48
N ALA A 83 -8.73 -12.76 5.16
CA ALA A 83 -7.43 -12.83 4.52
C ALA A 83 -7.38 -14.06 3.61
N GLN A 84 -7.86 -15.22 4.07
CA GLN A 84 -7.87 -16.46 3.29
C GLN A 84 -8.70 -16.37 2.01
N GLN A 85 -9.71 -15.51 1.96
CA GLN A 85 -10.62 -15.37 0.81
C GLN A 85 -9.98 -14.73 -0.43
N TYR A 86 -8.96 -13.88 -0.27
CA TYR A 86 -8.40 -13.08 -1.37
C TYR A 86 -6.89 -13.17 -1.52
N CYS A 87 -6.42 -13.47 -2.72
CA CYS A 87 -4.98 -13.55 -3.00
C CYS A 87 -4.34 -12.23 -3.47
N LEU A 88 -5.12 -11.28 -3.98
CA LEU A 88 -4.63 -10.02 -4.52
C LEU A 88 -5.18 -8.83 -3.73
N TYR A 89 -4.33 -7.84 -3.48
CA TYR A 89 -4.66 -6.62 -2.75
C TYR A 89 -4.19 -5.38 -3.52
N ARG A 90 -4.93 -4.29 -3.38
CA ARG A 90 -4.61 -2.98 -3.97
C ARG A 90 -5.08 -1.88 -3.04
N VAL A 91 -4.40 -0.73 -3.07
CA VAL A 91 -4.87 0.49 -2.41
C VAL A 91 -5.12 1.58 -3.43
N THR A 92 -6.25 2.27 -3.26
CA THR A 92 -6.62 3.43 -4.06
C THR A 92 -6.72 4.65 -3.14
N PRO A 93 -5.81 5.62 -3.24
CA PRO A 93 -5.88 6.84 -2.45
C PRO A 93 -7.10 7.68 -2.85
N ILE A 94 -7.78 8.27 -1.87
CA ILE A 94 -8.88 9.19 -2.05
C ILE A 94 -8.43 10.55 -1.55
N ASP A 95 -8.51 11.56 -2.41
CA ASP A 95 -8.12 12.91 -2.03
C ASP A 95 -9.15 13.60 -1.12
N THR A 96 -8.80 14.78 -0.60
CA THR A 96 -9.67 15.59 0.26
C THR A 96 -10.95 16.09 -0.43
N ALA A 97 -11.05 16.01 -1.75
CA ALA A 97 -12.28 16.28 -2.50
C ALA A 97 -13.13 15.02 -2.73
N GLY A 98 -12.68 13.85 -2.28
CA GLY A 98 -13.35 12.56 -2.46
C GLY A 98 -13.04 11.88 -3.80
N ALA A 99 -12.10 12.42 -4.60
CA ALA A 99 -11.74 11.82 -5.88
C ALA A 99 -10.69 10.72 -5.71
N ALA A 100 -10.89 9.61 -6.42
CA ALA A 100 -9.95 8.51 -6.45
C ALA A 100 -8.72 8.89 -7.29
N GLN A 101 -7.54 8.67 -6.71
CA GLN A 101 -6.24 8.85 -7.35
C GLN A 101 -5.75 7.52 -7.95
N ARG A 102 -4.58 7.55 -8.60
CA ARG A 102 -3.97 6.35 -9.20
C ARG A 102 -3.78 5.27 -8.13
N SER A 103 -4.36 4.09 -8.36
CA SER A 103 -4.22 2.94 -7.48
C SER A 103 -2.79 2.37 -7.52
N SER A 104 -2.40 1.65 -6.47
CA SER A 104 -1.22 0.79 -6.52
C SER A 104 -1.38 -0.29 -7.59
N GLY A 105 -0.28 -0.97 -7.93
CA GLY A 105 -0.37 -2.27 -8.58
C GLY A 105 -1.09 -3.28 -7.67
N TRP A 106 -1.66 -4.32 -8.28
CA TRP A 106 -2.12 -5.50 -7.54
C TRP A 106 -0.93 -6.23 -6.93
N GLN A 107 -0.99 -6.49 -5.63
CA GLN A 107 0.05 -7.20 -4.89
C GLN A 107 -0.51 -8.52 -4.36
N MET A 108 0.27 -9.59 -4.52
CA MET A 108 -0.15 -10.92 -4.10
C MET A 108 0.20 -11.15 -2.62
N ALA A 109 -0.73 -11.70 -1.85
CA ALA A 109 -0.44 -12.14 -0.50
C ALA A 109 0.60 -13.25 -0.50
N GLN A 110 1.54 -13.18 0.44
CA GLN A 110 2.67 -14.12 0.57
C GLN A 110 2.22 -15.59 0.64
N ARG A 111 1.06 -15.87 1.26
CA ARG A 111 0.50 -17.22 1.35
C ARG A 111 0.16 -17.82 -0.02
N CYS A 112 -0.33 -17.00 -0.96
CA CYS A 112 -0.70 -17.45 -2.31
C CYS A 112 0.53 -17.59 -3.21
N ILE A 113 1.60 -16.82 -2.96
CA ILE A 113 2.91 -17.01 -3.62
C ILE A 113 3.47 -18.40 -3.28
N LYS A 114 3.49 -18.75 -1.98
CA LYS A 114 3.99 -20.05 -1.53
C LYS A 114 3.17 -21.20 -2.13
N GLN A 115 1.85 -21.12 -2.13
CA GLN A 115 0.99 -22.15 -2.75
C GLN A 115 1.33 -22.36 -4.23
N ARG A 116 1.49 -21.27 -5.01
CA ARG A 116 1.82 -21.35 -6.44
C ARG A 116 3.19 -22.00 -6.71
N LEU A 117 4.15 -21.82 -5.81
CA LEU A 117 5.47 -22.47 -5.88
C LEU A 117 5.44 -23.96 -5.50
N TYR A 118 4.49 -24.38 -4.66
CA TYR A 118 4.31 -25.79 -4.24
C TYR A 118 3.37 -26.61 -5.15
N LEU A 119 2.74 -25.98 -6.14
CA LEU A 119 1.79 -26.63 -7.06
C LEU A 119 2.37 -27.41 -8.28
N PRO A 120 3.69 -27.65 -8.50
CA PRO A 120 4.12 -28.37 -9.70
C PRO A 120 4.10 -29.92 -9.62
N LEU A 121 3.43 -30.57 -8.65
CA LEU A 121 3.55 -32.03 -8.48
C LEU A 121 2.29 -32.87 -8.26
N MET A 122 1.07 -32.29 -8.29
CA MET A 122 -0.18 -33.08 -8.10
C MET A 122 -1.19 -32.97 -9.24
N ALA A 123 -0.80 -32.41 -10.39
CA ALA A 123 -1.63 -32.37 -11.61
C ALA A 123 -1.03 -33.27 -12.71
N ALA A 124 -0.90 -34.56 -12.41
CA ALA A 124 -0.69 -35.61 -13.40
C ALA A 124 -1.02 -36.98 -12.78
N ALA A 125 -2.31 -37.22 -12.51
CA ALA A 125 -2.86 -38.55 -12.33
C ALA A 125 -4.37 -38.50 -12.61
N GLU A 126 -4.72 -38.60 -13.89
CA GLU A 126 -5.88 -39.32 -14.42
C GLU A 126 -5.67 -39.58 -15.91
#